data_AF-A0A952WUL4-F1
#
_entry.id   AF-A0A952WUL4-F1
#
_cell.length_a   1.000
_cell.length_b   1.000
_cell.length_c   1.000
_cell.angle_alpha   90.00
_cell.angle_beta   90.00
_cell.angle_gamma   90.00
#
_symmetry.space_group_name_H-M   'P 1'
#
loop_
_entity.id
_entity.type
_entity.pdbx_description
1 polymer ?
#
loop_
_entity_poly.entity_id
_entity_poly.type
_entity_poly.pdbx_seq_one_letter_code
_entity_poly.pdbx_strand_id
1 'polypeptide(L)'
;MLLRLLNPARRRYRWPIKIAFLAAVLLLTCYPDPRLLVRHIRHWSDLSAMIEPDEPALGPIVGHVEFALACVPGSRDDPREALRIVEQVVYQHILYEWDWVTWGCADYLPTVAETIDKGREDCDGRAVVAASVLRRLGYEAHLVTDGSHLWVRTREGEAMAPMTTASGRTLISTSGEGTRVDPLAIFGAGGLLVDWPKNIAYGVAVFPIGRTAICAAAVLLVLLPRRPRVRWALVAASMFAGALWMWRAACWDPWDNSLWGAWAGLGLAASGVWVAARSGCGMRDCAGTSPNGVGKQPISPG
;
A
#
# COMPACT_ATOMS: atom_id res chain seq x y z
N MET A 1 -13.05 -27.58 7.43
CA MET A 1 -13.13 -27.90 5.98
C MET A 1 -12.09 -27.11 5.17
N LEU A 2 -12.01 -25.78 5.32
CA LEU A 2 -11.08 -24.91 4.58
C LEU A 2 -9.60 -25.32 4.62
N LEU A 3 -9.03 -25.65 5.79
CA LEU A 3 -7.63 -26.09 5.86
C LEU A 3 -7.32 -27.36 5.07
N ARG A 4 -8.31 -28.23 4.82
CA ARG A 4 -8.14 -29.42 3.95
C ARG A 4 -8.11 -29.01 2.47
N LEU A 5 -8.92 -28.03 2.09
CA LEU A 5 -8.92 -27.45 0.74
C LEU A 5 -7.59 -26.74 0.44
N LEU A 6 -7.10 -25.91 1.36
CA LEU A 6 -5.82 -25.19 1.24
C LEU A 6 -4.59 -26.11 1.32
N ASN A 7 -4.74 -27.35 1.80
CA ASN A 7 -3.67 -28.32 1.94
C ASN A 7 -4.05 -29.66 1.28
N PRO A 8 -4.18 -29.69 -0.06
CA PRO A 8 -4.49 -30.91 -0.80
C PRO A 8 -3.37 -31.95 -0.62
N ALA A 9 -3.71 -33.24 -0.80
CA ALA A 9 -2.74 -34.33 -0.65
C ALA A 9 -1.59 -34.23 -1.67
N ARG A 10 -1.88 -33.76 -2.89
CA ARG A 10 -0.90 -33.57 -3.95
C ARG A 10 -0.16 -32.24 -3.74
N ARG A 11 1.12 -32.32 -3.35
CA ARG A 11 1.97 -31.16 -3.01
C ARG A 11 2.03 -30.09 -4.11
N ARG A 12 2.01 -30.49 -5.40
CA ARG A 12 2.07 -29.57 -6.55
C ARG A 12 0.92 -28.56 -6.62
N TYR A 13 -0.26 -28.89 -6.08
CA TYR A 13 -1.42 -27.99 -6.09
C TYR A 13 -1.54 -27.14 -4.82
N ARG A 14 -0.76 -27.43 -3.78
CA ARG A 14 -0.89 -26.78 -2.47
C ARG A 14 -0.64 -25.27 -2.55
N TRP A 15 0.49 -24.88 -3.14
CA TRP A 15 0.86 -23.47 -3.24
C TRP A 15 -0.01 -22.68 -4.22
N PRO A 16 -0.31 -23.18 -5.44
CA PRO A 16 -1.25 -22.50 -6.33
C PRO A 16 -2.62 -22.22 -5.68
N ILE A 17 -3.20 -23.20 -4.98
CA ILE A 17 -4.49 -23.00 -4.29
C ILE A 17 -4.38 -21.97 -3.17
N LYS A 18 -3.30 -22.02 -2.39
CA LYS A 18 -3.04 -21.05 -1.31
C LYS A 18 -2.87 -19.62 -1.82
N ILE A 19 -2.11 -19.45 -2.90
CA ILE A 19 -1.89 -18.16 -3.57
C ILE A 19 -3.22 -17.67 -4.15
N ALA A 20 -3.97 -18.51 -4.85
CA ALA A 20 -5.28 -18.14 -5.40
C ALA A 20 -6.28 -17.73 -4.31
N PHE A 21 -6.32 -18.46 -3.19
CA PHE A 21 -7.14 -18.09 -2.04
C PHE A 21 -6.72 -16.76 -1.44
N LEU A 22 -5.42 -16.56 -1.18
CA LEU A 22 -4.92 -15.31 -0.62
C LEU A 22 -5.21 -14.13 -1.55
N ALA A 23 -4.92 -14.27 -2.85
CA ALA A 23 -5.18 -13.27 -3.86
C ALA A 23 -6.67 -12.93 -3.94
N ALA A 24 -7.56 -13.92 -3.90
CA ALA A 24 -9.00 -13.69 -3.90
C ALA A 24 -9.46 -12.93 -2.65
N VAL A 25 -8.96 -13.29 -1.46
CA VAL A 25 -9.32 -12.57 -0.22
C VAL A 25 -8.78 -11.14 -0.25
N LEU A 26 -7.52 -10.93 -0.64
CA LEU A 26 -6.93 -9.60 -0.76
C LEU A 26 -7.70 -8.75 -1.77
N LEU A 27 -8.02 -9.30 -2.95
CA LEU A 27 -8.78 -8.60 -3.97
C LEU A 27 -10.16 -8.19 -3.46
N LEU A 28 -10.94 -9.12 -2.89
CA LEU A 28 -12.29 -8.82 -2.41
C LEU A 28 -12.31 -7.92 -1.16
N THR A 29 -11.24 -7.92 -0.37
CA THR A 29 -11.14 -7.10 0.85
C THR A 29 -10.65 -5.69 0.55
N CYS A 30 -9.63 -5.56 -0.31
CA CYS A 30 -9.03 -4.29 -0.66
C CYS A 30 -9.76 -3.61 -1.83
N TYR A 31 -10.30 -4.37 -2.78
CA TYR A 31 -11.01 -3.86 -3.95
C TYR A 31 -12.31 -4.65 -4.18
N PRO A 32 -13.34 -4.45 -3.34
CA PRO A 32 -14.63 -5.14 -3.50
C PRO A 32 -15.26 -4.89 -4.88
N ASP A 33 -15.05 -3.70 -5.46
CA ASP A 33 -15.33 -3.42 -6.87
C ASP A 33 -14.04 -3.54 -7.71
N PRO A 34 -13.88 -4.62 -8.50
CA PRO A 34 -12.69 -4.81 -9.33
C PRO A 34 -12.58 -3.78 -10.48
N ARG A 35 -13.65 -3.05 -10.81
CA ARG A 35 -13.61 -1.98 -11.82
C ARG A 35 -12.77 -0.80 -11.34
N LEU A 36 -12.84 -0.48 -10.04
CA LEU A 36 -11.98 0.54 -9.41
C LEU A 36 -10.51 0.16 -9.53
N LEU A 37 -10.15 -1.11 -9.25
CA LEU A 37 -8.77 -1.57 -9.41
C LEU A 37 -8.27 -1.41 -10.85
N VAL A 38 -9.09 -1.78 -11.85
CA VAL A 38 -8.70 -1.63 -13.26
C VAL A 38 -8.50 -0.16 -13.63
N ARG A 39 -9.37 0.75 -13.16
CA ARG A 39 -9.22 2.19 -13.37
C ARG A 39 -7.97 2.74 -12.69
N HIS A 40 -7.76 2.39 -11.43
CA HIS A 40 -6.58 2.75 -10.65
C HIS A 40 -5.29 2.33 -11.35
N ILE A 41 -5.20 1.08 -11.82
CA ILE A 41 -4.03 0.59 -12.58
C ILE A 41 -3.81 1.41 -13.86
N ARG A 42 -4.90 1.77 -14.57
CA ARG A 42 -4.81 2.61 -15.78
C ARG A 42 -4.32 4.02 -15.44
N HIS A 43 -4.82 4.64 -14.38
CA HIS A 43 -4.41 5.96 -13.94
C HIS A 43 -2.92 5.96 -13.53
N TRP A 44 -2.47 4.95 -12.79
CA TRP A 44 -1.05 4.79 -12.46
C TRP A 44 -0.14 4.54 -13.66
N SER A 45 -0.65 3.94 -14.74
CA SER A 45 0.14 3.70 -15.94
C SER A 45 0.51 4.99 -16.69
N ASP A 46 -0.26 6.06 -16.49
CA ASP A 46 0.00 7.39 -17.05
C ASP A 46 -0.45 8.49 -16.08
N LEU A 47 0.33 8.69 -15.02
CA LEU A 47 0.09 9.74 -14.03
C LEU A 47 0.04 11.14 -14.66
N SER A 48 0.79 11.38 -15.73
CA SER A 48 0.78 12.69 -16.41
C SER A 48 -0.59 13.00 -17.01
N ALA A 49 -1.32 11.98 -17.49
CA ALA A 49 -2.68 12.12 -18.02
C ALA A 49 -3.71 12.46 -16.94
N MET A 50 -3.39 12.25 -15.67
CA MET A 50 -4.26 12.63 -14.55
C MET A 50 -4.24 14.13 -14.26
N ILE A 51 -3.29 14.88 -14.84
CA ILE A 51 -3.24 16.34 -14.70
C ILE A 51 -4.10 16.96 -15.82
N GLU A 52 -5.31 17.38 -15.47
CA GLU A 52 -6.38 17.79 -16.39
C GLU A 52 -6.66 19.31 -16.26
N PRO A 53 -5.78 20.22 -16.76
CA PRO A 53 -5.94 21.66 -16.58
C PRO A 53 -7.20 22.24 -17.24
N ASP A 54 -7.69 21.57 -18.28
CA ASP A 54 -8.86 21.99 -19.07
C ASP A 54 -10.18 21.42 -18.53
N GLU A 55 -10.16 20.64 -17.45
CA GLU A 55 -11.37 20.04 -16.85
C GLU A 55 -12.35 21.16 -16.40
N PRO A 56 -13.58 21.20 -16.94
CA PRO A 56 -14.56 22.24 -16.58
C PRO A 56 -14.89 22.31 -15.09
N ALA A 57 -14.94 21.17 -14.40
CA ALA A 57 -15.22 21.11 -12.96
C ALA A 57 -14.19 21.90 -12.12
N LEU A 58 -12.98 22.14 -12.64
CA LEU A 58 -11.92 22.89 -11.98
C LEU A 58 -12.21 24.40 -11.88
N GLY A 59 -13.12 24.92 -12.71
CA GLY A 59 -13.40 26.36 -12.85
C GLY A 59 -13.62 27.12 -11.53
N PRO A 60 -14.51 26.64 -10.62
CA PRO A 60 -14.74 27.30 -9.33
C PRO A 60 -13.48 27.38 -8.45
N ILE A 61 -12.68 26.30 -8.38
CA ILE A 61 -11.45 26.26 -7.57
C ILE A 61 -10.43 27.24 -8.14
N VAL A 62 -10.27 27.27 -9.47
CA VAL A 62 -9.36 28.21 -10.15
C VAL A 62 -9.77 29.65 -9.91
N GLY A 63 -11.07 29.97 -9.99
CA GLY A 63 -11.58 31.31 -9.68
C GLY A 63 -11.27 31.74 -8.25
N HIS A 64 -11.37 30.83 -7.27
CA HIS A 64 -10.98 31.11 -5.88
C HIS A 64 -9.47 31.30 -5.71
N VAL A 65 -8.64 30.54 -6.43
CA VAL A 65 -7.19 30.75 -6.44
C VAL A 65 -6.85 32.11 -7.06
N GLU A 66 -7.41 32.46 -8.21
CA GLU A 66 -7.17 33.76 -8.87
C GLU A 66 -7.60 34.94 -7.98
N PHE A 67 -8.71 34.80 -7.27
CA PHE A 67 -9.16 35.76 -6.27
C PHE A 67 -8.17 35.88 -5.11
N ALA A 68 -7.75 34.75 -4.52
CA ALA A 68 -6.79 34.74 -3.42
C ALA A 68 -5.43 35.36 -3.82
N LEU A 69 -4.94 35.06 -5.03
CA LEU A 69 -3.73 35.68 -5.60
C LEU A 69 -3.91 37.20 -5.76
N ALA A 70 -5.07 37.68 -6.21
CA ALA A 70 -5.33 39.12 -6.33
C ALA A 70 -5.36 39.84 -4.97
N CYS A 71 -5.73 39.15 -3.89
CA CYS A 71 -5.77 39.70 -2.53
C CYS A 71 -4.40 39.77 -1.85
N VAL A 72 -3.39 39.04 -2.33
CA VAL A 72 -2.04 39.03 -1.75
C VAL A 72 -1.07 39.77 -2.69
N PRO A 73 -0.63 40.99 -2.34
CA PRO A 73 0.27 41.78 -3.19
C PRO A 73 1.56 41.03 -3.54
N GLY A 74 1.93 41.02 -4.82
CA GLY A 74 3.14 40.35 -5.31
C GLY A 74 3.06 38.83 -5.43
N SER A 75 1.97 38.18 -4.97
CA SER A 75 1.85 36.72 -5.00
C SER A 75 1.83 36.12 -6.40
N ARG A 76 1.38 36.87 -7.42
CA ARG A 76 1.44 36.44 -8.83
C ARG A 76 2.87 36.39 -9.36
N ASP A 77 3.74 37.24 -8.83
CA ASP A 77 5.15 37.33 -9.23
C ASP A 77 6.07 36.47 -8.35
N ASP A 78 5.53 35.90 -7.25
CA ASP A 78 6.20 34.95 -6.38
C ASP A 78 5.61 33.54 -6.55
N PRO A 79 6.24 32.67 -7.35
CA PRO A 79 5.77 31.31 -7.56
C PRO A 79 5.57 30.52 -6.26
N ARG A 80 6.40 30.72 -5.23
CA ARG A 80 6.28 29.96 -3.98
C ARG A 80 5.01 30.35 -3.23
N GLU A 81 4.67 31.63 -3.25
CA GLU A 81 3.42 32.11 -2.68
C GLU A 81 2.21 31.60 -3.46
N ALA A 82 2.32 31.53 -4.79
CA ALA A 82 1.28 30.93 -5.63
C ALA A 82 1.05 29.44 -5.31
N LEU A 83 2.12 28.65 -5.15
CA LEU A 83 2.04 27.24 -4.73
C LEU A 83 1.33 27.10 -3.37
N ARG A 84 1.70 27.95 -2.40
CA ARG A 84 1.10 27.97 -1.05
C ARG A 84 -0.39 28.30 -1.11
N ILE A 85 -0.78 29.27 -1.93
CA ILE A 85 -2.19 29.67 -2.11
C ILE A 85 -2.98 28.54 -2.78
N VAL A 86 -2.45 27.92 -3.83
CA VAL A 86 -3.11 26.76 -4.48
C VAL A 86 -3.36 25.65 -3.47
N GLU A 87 -2.33 25.25 -2.72
CA GLU A 87 -2.45 24.20 -1.69
C GLU A 87 -3.57 24.52 -0.69
N GLN A 88 -3.58 25.75 -0.16
CA GLN A 88 -4.60 26.17 0.80
C GLN A 88 -6.01 26.16 0.23
N VAL A 89 -6.19 26.65 -0.99
CA VAL A 89 -7.52 26.65 -1.64
C VAL A 89 -7.96 25.21 -1.92
N VAL A 90 -7.08 24.32 -2.38
CA VAL A 90 -7.42 22.90 -2.59
C VAL A 90 -7.82 22.23 -1.27
N TYR A 91 -7.08 22.45 -0.19
CA TYR A 91 -7.45 21.92 1.14
C TYR A 91 -8.81 22.39 1.65
N GLN A 92 -9.22 23.61 1.29
CA GLN A 92 -10.53 24.14 1.66
C GLN A 92 -11.67 23.54 0.82
N HIS A 93 -11.41 23.13 -0.43
CA HIS A 93 -12.42 22.62 -1.35
C HIS A 93 -12.57 21.11 -1.32
N ILE A 94 -11.46 20.39 -1.11
CA ILE A 94 -11.43 18.93 -1.13
C ILE A 94 -11.09 18.48 0.29
N LEU A 95 -12.08 18.01 1.04
CA LEU A 95 -11.90 17.58 2.43
C LEU A 95 -11.05 16.30 2.49
N TYR A 96 -10.12 16.20 3.44
CA TYR A 96 -9.27 15.00 3.55
C TYR A 96 -10.13 13.85 4.03
N GLU A 97 -10.22 12.78 3.23
CA GLU A 97 -10.92 11.56 3.59
C GLU A 97 -10.29 10.39 2.86
N TRP A 98 -10.21 9.25 3.53
CA TRP A 98 -9.56 8.07 2.98
C TRP A 98 -10.36 7.39 1.87
N ASP A 99 -9.64 6.75 0.94
CA ASP A 99 -10.23 5.97 -0.16
C ASP A 99 -11.22 4.89 0.29
N TRP A 100 -10.99 4.24 1.43
CA TRP A 100 -11.92 3.23 1.93
C TRP A 100 -13.25 3.81 2.44
N VAL A 101 -13.30 5.12 2.69
CA VAL A 101 -14.52 5.85 3.01
C VAL A 101 -15.13 6.44 1.72
N THR A 102 -14.32 7.06 0.86
CA THR A 102 -14.80 7.75 -0.35
C THR A 102 -15.20 6.77 -1.46
N TRP A 103 -14.37 5.77 -1.74
CA TRP A 103 -14.49 4.82 -2.86
C TRP A 103 -14.75 3.38 -2.41
N GLY A 104 -14.54 3.07 -1.13
CA GLY A 104 -14.75 1.74 -0.58
C GLY A 104 -13.65 0.74 -0.94
N CYS A 105 -12.51 1.18 -1.47
CA CYS A 105 -11.33 0.36 -1.75
C CYS A 105 -10.12 0.75 -0.88
N ALA A 106 -8.98 0.10 -1.06
CA ALA A 106 -7.79 0.36 -0.26
C ALA A 106 -7.03 1.60 -0.70
N ASP A 107 -7.09 1.90 -2.00
CA ASP A 107 -6.41 2.99 -2.66
C ASP A 107 -7.16 3.27 -4.00
N TYR A 108 -7.31 4.52 -4.42
CA TYR A 108 -7.90 4.92 -5.70
C TYR A 108 -7.50 6.34 -6.13
N LEU A 109 -6.39 6.43 -6.88
CA LEU A 109 -6.10 7.59 -7.74
C LEU A 109 -7.29 8.04 -8.62
N PRO A 110 -7.99 9.15 -8.32
CA PRO A 110 -9.16 9.61 -9.05
C PRO A 110 -8.81 10.67 -10.11
N THR A 111 -9.73 10.93 -11.06
CA THR A 111 -9.61 12.09 -11.97
C THR A 111 -9.94 13.41 -11.26
N VAL A 112 -9.69 14.55 -11.91
CA VAL A 112 -10.08 15.87 -11.38
C VAL A 112 -11.60 15.95 -11.22
N ALA A 113 -12.35 15.52 -12.24
CA ALA A 113 -13.82 15.52 -12.21
C ALA A 113 -14.37 14.63 -11.08
N GLU A 114 -13.80 13.43 -10.91
CA GLU A 114 -14.17 12.51 -9.83
C GLU A 114 -13.89 13.10 -8.43
N THR A 115 -12.71 13.70 -8.25
CA THR A 115 -12.32 14.34 -6.98
C THR A 115 -13.27 15.48 -6.61
N ILE A 116 -13.60 16.34 -7.58
CA ILE A 116 -14.47 17.50 -7.36
C ILE A 116 -15.92 17.07 -7.12
N ASP A 117 -16.42 16.07 -7.84
CA ASP A 117 -17.76 15.50 -7.61
C ASP A 117 -17.91 14.94 -6.18
N LYS A 118 -16.88 14.27 -5.66
CA LYS A 118 -16.89 13.77 -4.28
C LYS A 118 -16.72 14.87 -3.24
N GLY A 119 -15.98 15.94 -3.55
CA GLY A 119 -15.65 17.03 -2.63
C GLY A 119 -14.75 16.61 -1.47
N ARG A 120 -14.22 15.39 -1.51
CA ARG A 120 -13.32 14.81 -0.52
C ARG A 120 -12.43 13.77 -1.16
N GLU A 121 -11.16 13.76 -0.75
CA GLU A 121 -10.17 12.78 -1.13
C GLU A 121 -8.93 12.90 -0.23
N ASP A 122 -8.08 11.88 -0.23
CA ASP A 122 -6.81 11.86 0.47
C ASP A 122 -5.73 12.65 -0.29
N CYS A 123 -4.46 12.27 -0.14
CA CYS A 123 -3.34 12.95 -0.76
C CYS A 123 -3.42 12.96 -2.29
N ASP A 124 -3.92 11.90 -2.92
CA ASP A 124 -3.74 11.70 -4.35
C ASP A 124 -4.69 12.55 -5.22
N GLY A 125 -5.98 12.56 -4.93
CA GLY A 125 -6.95 13.41 -5.60
C GLY A 125 -6.68 14.89 -5.34
N ARG A 126 -6.26 15.25 -4.12
CA ARG A 126 -5.85 16.63 -3.81
C ARG A 126 -4.63 17.04 -4.63
N ALA A 127 -3.63 16.17 -4.80
CA ALA A 127 -2.46 16.44 -5.63
C ALA A 127 -2.82 16.55 -7.12
N VAL A 128 -3.70 15.68 -7.63
CA VAL A 128 -4.22 15.73 -9.00
C VAL A 128 -4.92 17.07 -9.28
N VAL A 129 -5.79 17.52 -8.38
CA VAL A 129 -6.46 18.83 -8.49
C VAL A 129 -5.45 19.96 -8.44
N ALA A 130 -4.54 19.97 -7.45
CA ALA A 130 -3.54 21.03 -7.29
C ALA A 130 -2.61 21.15 -8.51
N ALA A 131 -2.13 20.04 -9.05
CA ALA A 131 -1.31 20.01 -10.25
C ALA A 131 -2.07 20.57 -11.47
N SER A 132 -3.36 20.23 -11.58
CA SER A 132 -4.22 20.69 -12.68
C SER A 132 -4.49 22.20 -12.60
N VAL A 133 -4.72 22.73 -11.39
CA VAL A 133 -4.83 24.19 -11.15
C VAL A 133 -3.52 24.89 -11.54
N LEU A 134 -2.39 24.38 -11.06
CA LEU A 134 -1.07 24.97 -11.37
C LEU A 134 -0.79 24.99 -12.87
N ARG A 135 -1.08 23.89 -13.59
CA ARG A 135 -0.94 23.86 -15.05
C ARG A 135 -1.85 24.86 -15.74
N ARG A 136 -3.10 25.03 -15.28
CA ARG A 136 -4.02 26.02 -15.83
C ARG A 136 -3.55 27.47 -15.60
N LEU A 137 -2.82 27.72 -14.51
CA LEU A 137 -2.19 29.01 -14.22
C LEU A 137 -0.86 29.20 -14.97
N GLY A 138 -0.41 28.24 -15.77
CA GLY A 138 0.80 28.32 -16.58
C GLY A 138 2.07 27.79 -15.93
N TYR A 139 1.98 27.16 -14.74
CA TYR A 139 3.12 26.52 -14.10
C TYR A 139 3.38 25.13 -14.68
N GLU A 140 4.66 24.77 -14.82
CA GLU A 140 5.03 23.39 -15.08
C GLU A 140 4.90 22.57 -13.79
N ALA A 141 3.81 21.80 -13.67
CA ALA A 141 3.53 20.95 -12.51
C ALA A 141 3.55 19.47 -12.86
N HIS A 142 4.08 18.68 -11.91
CA HIS A 142 4.29 17.24 -12.00
C HIS A 142 3.79 16.55 -10.72
N LEU A 143 3.25 15.34 -10.86
CA LEU A 143 2.91 14.48 -9.73
C LEU A 143 4.14 13.67 -9.32
N VAL A 144 4.33 13.54 -8.02
CA VAL A 144 5.44 12.84 -7.40
C VAL A 144 4.94 12.00 -6.23
N THR A 145 5.41 10.77 -6.11
CA THR A 145 5.06 9.89 -4.97
C THR A 145 6.27 9.17 -4.41
N ASP A 146 6.17 8.79 -3.13
CA ASP A 146 7.05 7.84 -2.44
C ASP A 146 6.42 6.45 -2.24
N GLY A 147 5.23 6.22 -2.79
CA GLY A 147 4.43 5.01 -2.63
C GLY A 147 3.47 5.03 -1.43
N SER A 148 3.51 6.06 -0.59
CA SER A 148 2.56 6.26 0.52
C SER A 148 1.87 7.63 0.51
N HIS A 149 2.48 8.61 -0.16
CA HIS A 149 1.96 9.96 -0.31
C HIS A 149 2.17 10.41 -1.75
N LEU A 150 1.22 11.19 -2.30
CA LEU A 150 1.31 11.83 -3.61
C LEU A 150 1.26 13.35 -3.42
N TRP A 151 2.16 14.07 -4.09
CA TRP A 151 2.26 15.53 -3.99
C TRP A 151 2.64 16.16 -5.34
N VAL A 152 2.72 17.50 -5.36
CA VAL A 152 3.02 18.26 -6.58
C VAL A 152 4.41 18.85 -6.52
N ARG A 153 5.17 18.71 -7.61
CA ARG A 153 6.48 19.33 -7.82
C ARG A 153 6.44 20.28 -9.01
N THR A 154 7.04 21.45 -8.84
CA THR A 154 7.29 22.45 -9.88
C THR A 154 8.79 22.78 -9.92
N ARG A 155 9.22 23.71 -10.78
CA ARG A 155 10.62 24.17 -10.78
C ARG A 155 10.91 25.07 -9.58
N GLU A 156 9.90 25.73 -9.05
CA GLU A 156 9.99 26.79 -8.06
C GLU A 156 9.81 26.28 -6.62
N GLY A 157 9.23 25.08 -6.47
CA GLY A 157 9.03 24.41 -5.21
C GLY A 157 8.09 23.19 -5.30
N GLU A 158 7.67 22.71 -4.14
CA GLU A 158 6.73 21.60 -3.99
C GLU A 158 5.51 22.06 -3.18
N ALA A 159 4.37 21.44 -3.42
CA ALA A 159 3.09 21.70 -2.74
C ALA A 159 2.44 20.37 -2.37
N MET A 160 1.41 20.42 -1.51
CA MET A 160 0.69 19.26 -0.97
C MET A 160 1.48 18.48 0.08
N ALA A 161 2.10 19.22 1.01
CA ALA A 161 2.92 18.69 2.10
C ALA A 161 3.92 17.62 1.61
N PRO A 162 4.99 17.99 0.88
CA PRO A 162 5.95 17.03 0.37
C PRO A 162 6.58 16.21 1.50
N MET A 163 6.71 14.90 1.30
CA MET A 163 7.38 14.01 2.24
C MET A 163 8.83 13.80 1.83
N THR A 164 9.75 14.04 2.77
CA THR A 164 11.13 13.61 2.62
C THR A 164 11.22 12.12 2.94
N THR A 165 11.40 11.30 1.89
CA THR A 165 11.74 9.89 2.10
C THR A 165 13.09 9.78 2.80
N ALA A 166 13.29 8.73 3.58
CA ALA A 166 14.57 8.54 4.25
C ALA A 166 15.71 8.29 3.25
N SER A 167 15.36 7.76 2.07
CA SER A 167 16.29 7.64 0.94
C SER A 167 16.57 8.97 0.23
N GLY A 168 15.75 10.01 0.44
CA GLY A 168 15.79 11.24 -0.35
C GLY A 168 15.40 11.05 -1.81
N ARG A 169 14.80 9.90 -2.15
CA ARG A 169 14.42 9.51 -3.51
C ARG A 169 12.92 9.41 -3.62
N THR A 170 12.41 9.76 -4.79
CA THR A 170 10.98 9.65 -5.14
C THR A 170 10.78 8.38 -5.93
N LEU A 171 9.73 7.62 -5.59
CA LEU A 171 9.40 6.35 -6.23
C LEU A 171 9.02 6.56 -7.70
N ILE A 172 8.09 7.48 -7.92
CA ILE A 172 7.57 7.83 -9.23
C ILE A 172 7.56 9.36 -9.34
N SER A 173 7.97 9.86 -10.51
CA SER A 173 7.83 11.27 -10.86
C SER A 173 7.34 11.38 -12.30
N THR A 174 6.36 12.24 -12.55
CA THR A 174 6.01 12.62 -13.91
C THR A 174 6.97 13.69 -14.42
N SER A 175 7.25 13.68 -15.72
CA SER A 175 7.98 14.73 -16.42
C SER A 175 7.36 14.94 -17.79
N GLY A 176 7.81 15.97 -18.53
CA GLY A 176 7.40 16.16 -19.93
C GLY A 176 7.71 14.95 -20.85
N GLU A 177 8.61 14.05 -20.43
CA GLU A 177 8.95 12.82 -21.15
C GLU A 177 8.12 11.60 -20.71
N GLY A 178 7.16 11.78 -19.79
CA GLY A 178 6.32 10.73 -19.22
C GLY A 178 6.69 10.36 -17.79
N THR A 179 6.13 9.24 -17.33
CA THR A 179 6.26 8.71 -15.97
C THR A 179 7.61 7.99 -15.79
N ARG A 180 8.44 8.45 -14.87
CA ARG A 180 9.73 7.83 -14.53
C ARG A 180 9.63 7.14 -13.17
N VAL A 181 10.05 5.88 -13.13
CA VAL A 181 10.17 5.07 -11.91
C VAL A 181 11.65 5.01 -11.52
N ASP A 182 11.97 5.21 -10.25
CA ASP A 182 13.33 5.09 -9.73
C ASP A 182 13.55 3.68 -9.11
N PRO A 183 14.27 2.77 -9.79
CA PRO A 183 14.48 1.42 -9.26
C PRO A 183 15.28 1.40 -7.95
N LEU A 184 16.12 2.41 -7.70
CA LEU A 184 16.89 2.50 -6.46
C LEU A 184 16.03 3.00 -5.29
N ALA A 185 14.97 3.75 -5.55
CA ALA A 185 13.96 4.04 -4.52
C ALA A 185 13.21 2.75 -4.10
N ILE A 186 12.96 1.84 -5.05
CA ILE A 186 12.27 0.56 -4.78
C ILE A 186 13.18 -0.46 -4.11
N PHE A 187 14.34 -0.70 -4.71
CA PHE A 187 15.21 -1.85 -4.41
C PHE A 187 16.52 -1.45 -3.73
N GLY A 188 16.78 -0.15 -3.56
CA GLY A 188 17.95 0.33 -2.81
C GLY A 188 17.82 0.02 -1.32
N ALA A 189 18.97 -0.01 -0.63
CA ALA A 189 19.01 -0.32 0.80
C ALA A 189 18.14 0.63 1.65
N GLY A 190 18.12 1.93 1.32
CA GLY A 190 17.25 2.90 2.00
C GLY A 190 15.77 2.60 1.81
N GLY A 191 15.36 2.32 0.57
CA GLY A 191 13.99 1.92 0.25
C GLY A 191 13.58 0.66 1.00
N LEU A 192 14.37 -0.42 0.89
CA LEU A 192 14.06 -1.71 1.51
C LEU A 192 14.11 -1.71 3.05
N LEU A 193 15.02 -0.93 3.64
CA LEU A 193 15.24 -0.96 5.09
C LEU A 193 14.48 0.11 5.87
N VAL A 194 14.04 1.18 5.20
CA VAL A 194 13.39 2.32 5.84
C VAL A 194 12.02 2.58 5.24
N ASP A 195 11.95 2.88 3.94
CA ASP A 195 10.71 3.36 3.31
C ASP A 195 9.65 2.24 3.24
N TRP A 196 9.99 1.05 2.75
CA TRP A 196 9.06 -0.09 2.67
C TRP A 196 8.49 -0.54 4.02
N PRO A 197 9.31 -0.76 5.08
CA PRO A 197 8.78 -1.07 6.40
C PRO A 197 7.79 -0.03 6.90
N LYS A 198 8.13 1.26 6.75
CA LYS A 198 7.29 2.37 7.17
C LYS A 198 5.98 2.41 6.39
N ASN A 199 6.02 2.28 5.07
CA ASN A 199 4.82 2.35 4.22
C ASN A 199 3.87 1.18 4.48
N ILE A 200 4.40 -0.04 4.65
CA ILE A 200 3.59 -1.22 5.03
C ILE A 200 2.96 -1.02 6.41
N ALA A 201 3.75 -0.58 7.39
CA ALA A 201 3.27 -0.35 8.74
C ALA A 201 2.20 0.74 8.79
N TYR A 202 2.42 1.84 8.07
CA TYR A 202 1.48 2.94 7.94
C TYR A 202 0.17 2.49 7.31
N GLY A 203 0.23 1.88 6.13
CA GLY A 203 -0.97 1.37 5.44
C GLY A 203 -1.78 0.43 6.33
N VAL A 204 -1.12 -0.48 7.06
CA VAL A 204 -1.82 -1.38 8.00
C VAL A 204 -2.41 -0.63 9.21
N ALA A 205 -1.72 0.41 9.70
CA ALA A 205 -2.14 1.20 10.84
C ALA A 205 -3.40 2.03 10.53
N VAL A 206 -3.49 2.63 9.35
CA VAL A 206 -4.63 3.50 8.97
C VAL A 206 -5.82 2.72 8.38
N PHE A 207 -5.57 1.63 7.65
CA PHE A 207 -6.61 0.86 6.96
C PHE A 207 -7.68 0.30 7.93
N PRO A 208 -8.96 0.09 7.55
CA PRO A 208 -10.01 -0.33 8.47
C PRO A 208 -9.69 -1.67 9.17
N ILE A 209 -9.79 -1.68 10.51
CA ILE A 209 -9.37 -2.82 11.33
C ILE A 209 -10.03 -4.14 10.94
N GLY A 210 -11.30 -4.12 10.53
CA GLY A 210 -12.02 -5.30 10.04
C GLY A 210 -11.40 -5.89 8.78
N ARG A 211 -11.03 -5.04 7.81
CA ARG A 211 -10.38 -5.46 6.56
C ARG A 211 -8.97 -5.99 6.83
N THR A 212 -8.20 -5.28 7.65
CA THR A 212 -6.87 -5.72 8.09
C THR A 212 -6.92 -7.08 8.79
N ALA A 213 -7.90 -7.31 9.67
CA ALA A 213 -8.07 -8.58 10.37
C ALA A 213 -8.40 -9.73 9.40
N ILE A 214 -9.22 -9.50 8.37
CA ILE A 214 -9.51 -10.48 7.31
C ILE A 214 -8.24 -10.86 6.56
N CYS A 215 -7.44 -9.86 6.14
CA CYS A 215 -6.17 -10.09 5.45
C CYS A 215 -5.19 -10.89 6.32
N ALA A 216 -5.01 -10.51 7.59
CA ALA A 216 -4.14 -11.22 8.53
C ALA A 216 -4.61 -12.67 8.77
N ALA A 217 -5.92 -12.89 8.92
CA ALA A 217 -6.49 -14.23 9.06
C ALA A 217 -6.25 -15.09 7.81
N ALA A 218 -6.39 -14.51 6.61
CA ALA A 218 -6.12 -15.22 5.36
C ALA A 218 -4.64 -15.63 5.23
N VAL A 219 -3.71 -14.74 5.56
CA VAL A 219 -2.27 -15.05 5.63
C VAL A 219 -2.03 -16.20 6.61
N LEU A 220 -2.57 -16.13 7.82
CA LEU A 220 -2.43 -17.18 8.82
C LEU A 220 -2.98 -18.53 8.31
N LEU A 221 -4.18 -18.56 7.74
CA LEU A 221 -4.80 -19.77 7.19
C LEU A 221 -3.97 -20.40 6.07
N VAL A 222 -3.37 -19.58 5.21
CA VAL A 222 -2.47 -20.03 4.15
C VAL A 222 -1.17 -20.59 4.69
N LEU A 223 -0.69 -20.13 5.85
CA LEU A 223 0.54 -20.63 6.45
C LEU A 223 0.32 -21.93 7.25
N LEU A 224 -0.87 -22.10 7.83
CA LEU A 224 -1.18 -23.28 8.63
C LEU A 224 -1.16 -24.59 7.81
N PRO A 225 -0.64 -25.69 8.39
CA PRO A 225 -0.72 -27.03 7.83
C PRO A 225 -2.16 -27.57 7.88
N ARG A 226 -2.39 -28.74 7.29
CA ARG A 226 -3.71 -29.39 7.26
C ARG A 226 -4.27 -29.71 8.66
N ARG A 227 -3.39 -30.00 9.62
CA ARG A 227 -3.73 -30.35 11.02
C ARG A 227 -2.79 -29.58 11.96
N PRO A 228 -3.00 -28.26 12.13
CA PRO A 228 -2.16 -27.49 13.03
C PRO A 228 -2.43 -27.92 14.47
N ARG A 229 -1.39 -27.95 15.30
CA ARG A 229 -1.59 -28.05 16.75
C ARG A 229 -2.20 -26.74 17.24
N VAL A 230 -3.35 -26.82 17.93
CA VAL A 230 -4.13 -25.65 18.37
C VAL A 230 -3.27 -24.61 19.09
N ARG A 231 -2.45 -25.04 20.06
CA ARG A 231 -1.56 -24.13 20.80
C ARG A 231 -0.63 -23.29 19.91
N TRP A 232 -0.08 -23.88 18.85
CA TRP A 232 0.83 -23.18 17.94
C TRP A 232 0.07 -22.25 16.99
N ALA A 233 -1.13 -22.64 16.56
CA ALA A 233 -2.00 -21.76 15.80
C ALA A 233 -2.42 -20.53 16.62
N LEU A 234 -2.72 -20.72 17.91
CA LEU A 234 -3.04 -19.61 18.83
C LEU A 234 -1.83 -18.68 19.04
N VAL A 235 -0.63 -19.22 19.29
CA VAL A 235 0.59 -18.39 19.41
C VAL A 235 0.85 -17.59 18.14
N ALA A 236 0.74 -18.21 16.96
CA ALA A 236 0.88 -17.49 15.69
C ALA A 236 -0.18 -16.39 15.55
N ALA A 237 -1.46 -16.68 15.85
CA ALA A 237 -2.52 -15.69 15.82
C ALA A 237 -2.26 -14.51 16.78
N SER A 238 -1.81 -14.78 18.01
CA SER A 238 -1.43 -13.75 18.98
C SER A 238 -0.26 -12.89 18.49
N MET A 239 0.73 -13.48 17.79
CA MET A 239 1.83 -12.72 17.20
C MET A 239 1.36 -11.80 16.08
N PHE A 240 0.46 -12.26 15.20
CA PHE A 240 -0.15 -11.40 14.18
C PHE A 240 -0.99 -10.28 14.82
N ALA A 241 -1.80 -10.59 15.83
CA ALA A 241 -2.57 -9.57 16.55
C ALA A 241 -1.65 -8.54 17.23
N GLY A 242 -0.55 -8.98 17.84
CA GLY A 242 0.47 -8.11 18.42
C GLY A 242 1.16 -7.23 17.38
N ALA A 243 1.46 -7.76 16.18
CA ALA A 243 2.00 -6.97 15.08
C ALA A 243 1.03 -5.88 14.61
N LEU A 244 -0.26 -6.22 14.45
CA LEU A 244 -1.30 -5.24 14.08
C LEU A 244 -1.46 -4.15 15.14
N TRP A 245 -1.44 -4.53 16.43
CA TRP A 245 -1.48 -3.58 17.52
C TRP A 245 -0.26 -2.66 17.52
N MET A 246 0.93 -3.22 17.31
CA MET A 246 2.19 -2.45 17.26
C MET A 246 2.17 -1.40 16.16
N TRP A 247 1.81 -1.78 14.92
CA TRP A 247 1.73 -0.83 13.81
C TRP A 247 0.68 0.26 14.07
N ARG A 248 -0.49 -0.08 14.62
CA ARG A 248 -1.49 0.93 14.98
C ARG A 248 -1.03 1.89 16.07
N ALA A 249 -0.31 1.39 17.08
CA ALA A 249 0.15 2.20 18.19
C ALA A 249 1.31 3.13 17.79
N ALA A 250 2.18 2.68 16.89
CA ALA A 250 3.46 3.36 16.60
C ALA A 250 3.57 3.96 15.18
N CYS A 251 2.64 3.67 14.28
CA CYS A 251 2.76 4.01 12.86
C CYS A 251 1.47 4.57 12.23
N TRP A 252 0.53 5.08 13.03
CA TRP A 252 -0.72 5.64 12.50
C TRP A 252 -0.57 7.05 11.91
N ASP A 253 0.47 7.78 12.31
CA ASP A 253 0.81 9.11 11.80
C ASP A 253 1.79 8.96 10.62
N PRO A 254 1.47 9.46 9.41
CA PRO A 254 2.42 9.42 8.29
C PRO A 254 3.69 10.23 8.54
N TRP A 255 3.61 11.30 9.34
CA TRP A 255 4.70 12.24 9.61
C TRP A 255 5.59 11.78 10.76
N ASP A 256 5.06 10.94 11.65
CA ASP A 256 5.77 10.34 12.79
C ASP A 256 5.74 8.80 12.72
N ASN A 257 5.90 8.23 11.52
CA ASN A 257 5.94 6.79 11.37
C ASN A 257 7.23 6.21 11.95
N SER A 258 7.13 5.69 13.17
CA SER A 258 8.28 5.14 13.88
C SER A 258 8.90 3.96 13.12
N LEU A 259 10.15 4.11 12.71
CA LEU A 259 10.91 3.03 12.07
C LEU A 259 11.06 1.82 13.01
N TRP A 260 11.24 2.05 14.31
CA TRP A 260 11.33 0.96 15.28
C TRP A 260 9.99 0.22 15.38
N GLY A 261 8.86 0.95 15.36
CA GLY A 261 7.52 0.38 15.42
C GLY A 261 7.21 -0.47 14.19
N ALA A 262 7.59 0.03 13.01
CA ALA A 262 7.48 -0.69 11.76
C ALA A 262 8.22 -2.03 11.80
N TRP A 263 9.49 -2.01 12.21
CA TRP A 263 10.32 -3.22 12.32
C TRP A 263 9.87 -4.17 13.44
N ALA A 264 9.44 -3.65 14.59
CA ALA A 264 8.91 -4.47 15.67
C ALA A 264 7.65 -5.23 15.22
N GLY A 265 6.73 -4.56 14.53
CA GLY A 265 5.54 -5.21 13.96
C GLY A 265 5.90 -6.24 12.88
N LEU A 266 6.82 -5.92 11.96
CA LEU A 266 7.31 -6.88 10.96
C LEU A 266 7.97 -8.10 11.61
N GLY A 267 8.80 -7.90 12.64
CA GLY A 267 9.45 -8.97 13.38
C GLY A 267 8.44 -9.89 14.08
N LEU A 268 7.40 -9.32 14.69
CA LEU A 268 6.29 -10.09 15.28
C LEU A 268 5.52 -10.88 14.22
N ALA A 269 5.17 -10.25 13.09
CA ALA A 269 4.48 -10.92 11.99
C ALA A 269 5.31 -12.07 11.43
N ALA A 270 6.61 -11.85 11.15
CA ALA A 270 7.54 -12.87 10.68
C ALA A 270 7.69 -14.04 11.68
N SER A 271 7.72 -13.73 12.98
CA SER A 271 7.72 -14.76 14.03
C SER A 271 6.43 -15.58 14.00
N GLY A 272 5.27 -14.93 13.81
CA GLY A 272 3.99 -15.60 13.62
C GLY A 272 3.98 -16.53 12.41
N VAL A 273 4.55 -16.10 11.28
CA VAL A 273 4.74 -16.92 10.08
C VAL A 273 5.55 -18.18 10.40
N TRP A 274 6.69 -18.01 11.08
CA TRP A 274 7.57 -19.10 11.45
C TRP A 274 6.88 -20.11 12.37
N VAL A 275 6.16 -19.65 13.40
CA VAL A 275 5.38 -20.50 14.32
C VAL A 275 4.28 -21.25 13.56
N ALA A 276 3.54 -20.58 12.68
CA ALA A 276 2.48 -21.19 11.88
C ALA A 276 3.03 -22.32 10.99
N ALA A 277 4.16 -22.09 10.33
CA ALA A 277 4.82 -23.07 9.48
C ALA A 277 5.31 -24.30 10.27
N ARG A 278 5.82 -24.11 11.49
CA ARG A 278 6.32 -25.18 12.38
C ARG A 278 5.21 -25.97 13.07
N SER A 279 3.97 -25.47 13.10
CA SER A 279 2.86 -26.08 13.84
C SER A 279 2.46 -27.50 13.40
N GLY A 280 2.92 -27.96 12.23
CA GLY A 280 2.61 -29.26 11.62
C GLY A 280 3.72 -30.31 11.68
N CYS A 281 4.96 -29.93 12.02
CA CYS A 281 6.07 -30.89 12.15
C CYS A 281 5.95 -31.65 13.47
N GLY A 282 5.14 -32.71 13.47
CA GLY A 282 5.19 -33.71 14.53
C GLY A 282 6.41 -34.62 14.31
N MET A 283 7.20 -34.86 15.35
CA MET A 283 8.35 -35.80 15.40
C MET A 283 8.10 -37.18 14.79
N ARG A 284 6.84 -37.59 14.54
CA ARG A 284 6.50 -38.92 14.01
C ARG A 284 6.83 -39.06 12.51
N ASP A 285 6.84 -37.98 11.73
CA ASP A 285 7.17 -38.07 10.30
C ASP A 285 8.70 -38.12 10.05
N CYS A 286 9.53 -37.75 11.03
CA CYS A 286 10.99 -37.90 10.95
C CYS A 286 11.48 -39.31 11.33
N ALA A 287 10.61 -40.15 11.91
CA ALA A 287 10.96 -41.50 12.34
C ALA A 287 10.66 -42.60 11.29
N GLY A 288 10.15 -42.22 10.11
CA GLY A 288 9.61 -43.16 9.11
C GLY A 288 10.62 -43.73 8.11
N THR A 289 11.83 -43.19 7.99
CA THR A 289 12.92 -43.85 7.26
C THR A 289 13.72 -44.70 8.23
N SER A 290 13.13 -45.80 8.71
CA SER A 290 13.95 -46.89 9.23
C SER A 290 14.73 -47.47 8.03
N PRO A 291 16.08 -47.49 8.05
CA PRO A 291 16.89 -48.05 6.95
C PRO A 291 16.86 -49.58 6.89
N ASN A 292 16.05 -50.26 7.71
CA ASN A 292 16.13 -51.71 7.86
C ASN A 292 15.14 -52.43 6.95
N GLY A 293 15.69 -53.09 5.93
CA GLY A 293 14.91 -54.07 5.17
C GLY A 293 15.57 -54.72 3.96
N VAL A 294 16.88 -54.60 3.72
CA VAL A 294 17.58 -55.55 2.84
C VAL A 294 17.66 -56.88 3.59
N GLY A 295 16.56 -57.62 3.55
CA GLY A 295 16.56 -59.05 3.82
C GLY A 295 17.45 -59.72 2.77
N LYS A 296 18.70 -59.99 3.15
CA LYS A 296 19.48 -61.04 2.51
C LYS A 296 18.69 -62.33 2.69
N GLN A 297 18.12 -62.86 1.61
CA GLN A 297 17.66 -64.25 1.60
C GLN A 297 18.90 -65.17 1.66
N PRO A 298 18.93 -66.18 2.55
CA PRO A 298 19.96 -67.20 2.48
C PRO A 298 19.68 -68.10 1.27
N ILE A 299 20.65 -68.18 0.37
CA ILE A 299 20.68 -69.16 -0.72
C ILE A 299 20.89 -70.54 -0.09
N SER A 300 19.97 -71.47 -0.27
CA SER A 300 20.14 -72.88 0.09
C SER A 300 20.91 -73.61 -1.02
N PRO A 301 21.95 -74.41 -0.70
CA PRO A 301 22.60 -75.26 -1.69
C PRO A 301 21.80 -76.55 -1.89
N GLY A 302 21.52 -76.88 -3.16
CA GLY A 302 21.10 -78.19 -3.64
C GLY A 302 22.09 -78.68 -4.68
#